data_AF-A0A955T9V2-F1
#
_entry.id   AF-A0A955T9V2-F1
#
_cell.length_a   1.000
_cell.length_b   1.000
_cell.length_c   1.000
_cell.angle_alpha   90.00
_cell.angle_beta   90.00
_cell.angle_gamma   90.00
#
_symmetry.space_group_name_H-M   'P 1'
#
loop_
_entity.id
_entity.type
_entity.pdbx_description
1 polymer ?
#
loop_
_entity_poly.entity_id
_entity_poly.type
_entity_poly.pdbx_seq_one_letter_code
_entity_poly.pdbx_strand_id
1 'polypeptide(L)'
;MKNKKAMLFVVLVVIAILALPVANLIFKPQPSVALSSTASGDFVTVAKILDAKCAMCHTEGETLPFYASLPIASGVIQADIESGLDHLDLASSLSSEQGQGLSEPALAMIEYTINEDRMPPTPFLAMHWDGALSSSEKKTILDWVAKVREETHRSGNAADEFANEPVQPLPAEHGQDPVIAALGDKMFHEVRLSGDNTLSCASCHGLDKGGTDQAQFSTG
;
A
#
# COMPACT_ATOMS: atom_id res chain seq x y z
N MET A 1 39.54 6.75 40.64
CA MET A 1 39.79 7.31 39.29
C MET A 1 39.29 6.42 38.14
N LYS A 2 39.46 5.09 38.20
CA LYS A 2 39.01 4.15 37.14
C LYS A 2 37.50 4.24 36.84
N ASN A 3 36.67 4.32 37.88
CA ASN A 3 35.21 4.33 37.75
C ASN A 3 34.67 5.65 37.15
N LYS A 4 35.34 6.79 37.42
CA LYS A 4 34.97 8.09 36.82
C LYS A 4 35.28 8.13 35.32
N LYS A 5 36.42 7.56 34.89
CA LYS A 5 36.77 7.46 33.46
C LYS A 5 35.86 6.50 32.71
N ALA A 6 35.52 5.36 33.31
CA ALA A 6 34.56 4.42 32.74
C ALA A 6 33.16 5.04 32.60
N MET A 7 32.68 5.73 33.63
CA MET A 7 31.41 6.45 33.60
C MET A 7 31.40 7.56 32.53
N LEU A 8 32.49 8.31 32.39
CA LEU A 8 32.60 9.37 31.38
C LEU A 8 32.63 8.80 29.95
N PHE A 9 33.26 7.64 29.74
CA PHE A 9 33.24 6.93 28.46
C PHE A 9 31.83 6.44 28.11
N VAL A 10 31.12 5.84 29.06
CA VAL A 10 29.72 5.41 28.85
C VAL A 10 28.82 6.59 28.47
N VAL A 11 28.95 7.72 29.17
CA VAL A 11 28.19 8.94 28.86
C VAL A 11 28.48 9.44 27.44
N LEU A 12 29.74 9.46 27.01
CA LEU A 12 30.11 9.88 25.65
C LEU A 12 29.54 8.95 24.58
N VAL A 13 29.56 7.64 24.81
CA VAL A 13 28.97 6.66 23.88
C VAL A 13 27.46 6.86 23.77
N VAL A 14 26.76 7.06 24.88
CA VAL A 14 25.32 7.33 24.89
C VAL A 14 25.00 8.62 24.13
N ILE A 15 25.76 9.70 24.36
CA ILE A 15 25.59 10.96 23.62
C ILE A 15 25.80 10.75 22.12
N ALA A 16 26.81 9.99 21.71
CA ALA A 16 27.08 9.69 20.31
C ALA A 16 25.95 8.89 19.64
N ILE A 17 25.38 7.90 20.34
CA ILE A 17 24.26 7.09 19.83
C ILE A 17 23.00 7.95 19.68
N LEU A 18 22.70 8.80 20.67
CA LEU A 18 21.49 9.62 20.67
C LEU A 18 21.63 10.87 19.78
N ALA A 19 22.84 11.24 19.36
CA ALA A 19 23.07 12.44 18.56
C ALA A 19 22.27 12.45 17.25
N LEU A 20 22.19 11.31 16.55
CA LEU A 20 21.48 11.22 15.27
C LEU A 20 19.95 11.24 15.43
N PRO A 21 19.32 10.42 16.29
CA PRO A 21 17.88 10.52 16.53
C PRO A 21 17.44 11.89 17.06
N VAL A 22 18.22 12.50 17.96
CA VAL A 22 17.94 13.86 18.46
C VAL A 22 18.11 14.90 17.36
N ALA A 23 19.11 14.75 16.49
CA ALA A 23 19.27 15.64 15.34
C ALA A 23 18.08 15.54 14.38
N ASN A 24 17.51 14.35 14.13
CA ASN A 24 16.29 14.19 13.32
C ASN A 24 15.08 14.94 13.91
N LEU A 25 14.96 14.97 15.24
CA LEU A 25 13.88 15.69 15.92
C LEU A 25 14.02 17.22 15.80
N ILE A 26 15.25 17.73 15.75
CA ILE A 26 15.55 19.17 15.68
C ILE A 26 15.56 19.66 14.22
N PHE A 27 16.21 18.93 13.33
CA PHE A 27 16.38 19.24 11.91
C PHE A 27 15.44 18.37 11.08
N LYS A 28 14.14 18.59 11.25
CA LYS A 28 13.13 17.84 10.52
C LYS A 28 13.26 18.11 9.02
N PRO A 29 13.33 17.06 8.18
CA PRO A 29 13.07 17.22 6.75
C PRO A 29 11.71 17.91 6.58
N GLN A 30 11.58 18.77 5.56
CA GLN A 30 10.27 19.32 5.25
C GLN A 30 9.34 18.16 4.89
N PRO A 31 8.13 18.10 5.46
CA PRO A 31 7.20 17.04 5.12
C PRO A 31 6.87 17.12 3.63
N SER A 32 6.62 15.95 3.04
CA SER A 32 6.06 15.86 1.71
C SER A 32 4.79 16.72 1.61
N VAL A 33 4.49 17.18 0.39
CA VAL A 33 3.17 17.70 0.06
C VAL A 33 2.58 16.95 -1.14
N ALA A 34 3.15 15.78 -1.48
CA ALA A 34 2.76 15.05 -2.67
C ALA A 34 1.28 14.67 -2.64
N LEU A 35 0.77 14.19 -1.50
CA LEU A 35 -0.65 13.88 -1.36
C LEU A 35 -1.48 15.10 -0.98
N SER A 36 -1.02 15.88 0.00
CA SER A 36 -1.82 16.98 0.55
C SER A 36 -1.99 18.17 -0.40
N SER A 37 -1.11 18.35 -1.39
CA SER A 37 -1.24 19.40 -2.41
C SER A 37 -2.39 19.15 -3.39
N THR A 38 -2.74 17.88 -3.62
CA THR A 38 -3.82 17.48 -4.52
C THR A 38 -5.08 17.05 -3.76
N ALA A 39 -5.00 16.90 -2.43
CA ALA A 39 -6.11 16.44 -1.59
C ALA A 39 -7.27 17.46 -1.46
N SER A 40 -8.46 16.93 -1.22
CA SER A 40 -9.74 17.62 -1.16
C SER A 40 -10.65 16.93 -0.14
N GLY A 41 -11.64 17.67 0.36
CA GLY A 41 -12.63 17.16 1.32
C GLY A 41 -11.97 16.53 2.55
N ASP A 42 -12.50 15.38 2.96
CA ASP A 42 -12.07 14.69 4.17
C ASP A 42 -10.66 14.08 4.05
N PHE A 43 -10.18 13.86 2.81
CA PHE A 43 -8.86 13.30 2.58
C PHE A 43 -7.72 14.27 2.97
N VAL A 44 -7.96 15.58 3.01
CA VAL A 44 -6.92 16.59 3.33
C VAL A 44 -6.22 16.30 4.67
N THR A 45 -6.97 15.88 5.68
CA THR A 45 -6.40 15.58 7.00
C THR A 45 -5.55 14.31 6.97
N VAL A 46 -6.03 13.27 6.28
CA VAL A 46 -5.32 12.00 6.14
C VAL A 46 -4.07 12.17 5.29
N ALA A 47 -4.17 12.87 4.17
CA ALA A 47 -3.05 13.17 3.28
C ALA A 47 -1.89 13.84 4.02
N LYS A 48 -2.17 14.77 4.93
CA LYS A 48 -1.13 15.40 5.78
C LYS A 48 -0.46 14.41 6.72
N ILE A 49 -1.20 13.44 7.27
CA ILE A 49 -0.62 12.40 8.12
C ILE A 49 0.26 11.47 7.28
N LEU A 50 -0.22 11.04 6.11
CA LEU A 50 0.54 10.17 5.20
C LEU A 50 1.81 10.86 4.68
N ASP A 51 1.71 12.13 4.29
CA ASP A 51 2.85 12.96 3.89
C ASP A 51 3.90 13.07 5.01
N ALA A 52 3.46 13.19 6.27
CA ALA A 52 4.35 13.35 7.42
C ALA A 52 4.96 12.03 7.92
N LYS A 53 4.25 10.90 7.77
CA LYS A 53 4.58 9.64 8.45
C LYS A 53 5.02 8.53 7.50
N CYS A 54 4.62 8.59 6.23
CA CYS A 54 4.78 7.51 5.26
C CYS A 54 5.60 7.92 4.04
N ALA A 55 5.46 9.17 3.57
CA ALA A 55 6.00 9.61 2.28
C ALA A 55 7.51 9.43 2.14
N MET A 56 8.29 9.53 3.22
CA MET A 56 9.76 9.37 3.16
C MET A 56 10.22 8.09 2.46
N CYS A 57 9.44 7.00 2.54
CA CYS A 57 9.72 5.74 1.85
C CYS A 57 8.64 5.32 0.84
N HIS A 58 7.48 5.98 0.81
CA HIS A 58 6.32 5.62 -0.01
C HIS A 58 5.94 6.69 -1.04
N THR A 59 6.82 7.67 -1.28
CA THR A 59 6.66 8.72 -2.29
C THR A 59 8.03 9.02 -2.91
N GLU A 60 8.08 9.19 -4.23
CA GLU A 60 9.31 9.59 -4.91
C GLU A 60 9.70 11.05 -4.62
N GLY A 61 11.01 11.33 -4.63
CA GLY A 61 11.52 12.71 -4.61
C GLY A 61 11.58 13.37 -3.22
N GLU A 62 11.47 12.59 -2.15
CA GLU A 62 11.52 13.10 -0.79
C GLU A 62 12.91 13.58 -0.34
N THR A 63 12.90 14.56 0.58
CA THR A 63 14.14 15.07 1.18
C THR A 63 14.66 14.12 2.25
N LEU A 64 15.82 13.53 2.00
CA LEU A 64 16.44 12.60 2.93
C LEU A 64 17.28 13.32 4.01
N PRO A 65 17.42 12.73 5.20
CA PRO A 65 18.34 13.22 6.22
C PRO A 65 19.78 13.28 5.70
N PHE A 66 20.59 14.21 6.24
CA PHE A 66 21.97 14.42 5.76
C PHE A 66 22.84 13.15 5.77
N TYR A 67 22.61 12.24 6.72
CA TYR A 67 23.37 10.99 6.84
C TYR A 67 23.00 9.95 5.78
N ALA A 68 21.91 10.13 5.03
CA ALA A 68 21.57 9.28 3.89
C ALA A 68 22.61 9.37 2.75
N SER A 69 23.50 10.37 2.79
CA SER A 69 24.63 10.50 1.86
C SER A 69 25.92 9.80 2.33
N LEU A 70 25.94 9.20 3.53
CA LEU A 70 27.16 8.58 4.09
C LEU A 70 27.35 7.15 3.54
N PRO A 71 28.59 6.70 3.25
CA PRO A 71 28.85 5.44 2.51
C PRO A 71 28.27 4.15 3.10
N ILE A 72 28.03 4.11 4.42
CA ILE A 72 27.48 2.94 5.10
C ILE A 72 25.94 3.00 5.15
N ALA A 73 25.39 4.20 5.33
CA ALA A 73 23.96 4.40 5.51
C ALA A 73 23.20 4.50 4.17
N SER A 74 23.85 5.05 3.14
CA SER A 74 23.21 5.34 1.85
C SER A 74 22.64 4.10 1.18
N GLY A 75 23.39 2.99 1.15
CA GLY A 75 22.94 1.75 0.50
C GLY A 75 21.77 1.09 1.22
N VAL A 76 21.76 1.12 2.55
CA VAL A 76 20.66 0.55 3.35
C VAL A 76 19.40 1.39 3.19
N ILE A 77 19.51 2.71 3.34
CA ILE A 77 18.37 3.64 3.21
C ILE A 77 17.78 3.56 1.81
N GLN A 78 18.61 3.50 0.76
CA GLN A 78 18.14 3.40 -0.61
C GLN A 78 17.38 2.08 -0.85
N ALA A 79 17.90 0.96 -0.35
CA ALA A 79 17.22 -0.34 -0.47
C ALA A 79 15.89 -0.37 0.29
N ASP A 80 15.81 0.26 1.47
CA ASP A 80 14.57 0.38 2.23
C ASP A 80 13.53 1.24 1.50
N ILE A 81 13.95 2.34 0.85
CA ILE A 81 13.07 3.19 0.05
C ILE A 81 12.58 2.45 -1.20
N GLU A 82 13.48 1.79 -1.94
CA GLU A 82 13.13 0.99 -3.12
C GLU A 82 12.13 -0.11 -2.75
N SER A 83 12.40 -0.85 -1.68
CA SER A 83 11.46 -1.84 -1.15
C SER A 83 10.14 -1.20 -0.71
N GLY A 84 10.15 -0.01 -0.12
CA GLY A 84 8.92 0.69 0.30
C GLY A 84 8.04 1.06 -0.88
N LEU A 85 8.62 1.65 -1.92
CA LEU A 85 7.94 2.05 -3.16
C LEU A 85 7.41 0.85 -3.93
N ASP A 86 8.15 -0.27 -3.99
CA ASP A 86 7.71 -1.51 -4.63
C ASP A 86 6.44 -2.09 -4.00
N HIS A 87 6.24 -1.90 -2.69
CA HIS A 87 5.03 -2.37 -2.01
C HIS A 87 3.89 -1.35 -2.10
N LEU A 88 4.20 -0.06 -1.97
CA LEU A 88 3.21 1.00 -2.03
C LEU A 88 3.87 2.32 -2.40
N ASP A 89 3.49 2.86 -3.56
CA ASP A 89 3.70 4.25 -3.90
C ASP A 89 2.37 4.99 -3.71
N LEU A 90 2.35 5.88 -2.72
CA LEU A 90 1.18 6.63 -2.33
C LEU A 90 0.74 7.65 -3.39
N ALA A 91 1.69 8.26 -4.10
CA ALA A 91 1.38 9.26 -5.11
C ALA A 91 0.78 8.60 -6.36
N SER A 92 1.33 7.44 -6.77
CA SER A 92 0.79 6.68 -7.91
C SER A 92 -0.52 5.96 -7.58
N SER A 93 -0.75 5.62 -6.30
CA SER A 93 -1.98 4.97 -5.83
C SER A 93 -3.18 5.92 -5.71
N LEU A 94 -2.96 7.25 -5.83
CA LEU A 94 -4.05 8.21 -5.96
C LEU A 94 -4.78 7.94 -7.27
N SER A 95 -5.95 7.30 -7.15
CA SER A 95 -6.68 6.74 -8.28
C SER A 95 -7.22 7.87 -9.15
N SER A 96 -6.94 7.81 -10.46
CA SER A 96 -7.52 8.72 -11.45
C SER A 96 -8.96 8.33 -11.86
N GLU A 97 -9.44 7.14 -11.46
CA GLU A 97 -10.68 6.55 -12.02
C GLU A 97 -11.96 6.74 -11.17
N GLN A 98 -11.86 6.91 -9.84
CA GLN A 98 -13.05 7.02 -8.96
C GLN A 98 -13.16 8.35 -8.20
N GLY A 99 -12.36 9.35 -8.57
CA GLY A 99 -12.22 10.59 -7.80
C GLY A 99 -11.12 10.51 -6.76
N GLN A 100 -10.94 11.57 -5.97
CA GLN A 100 -9.80 11.68 -5.05
C GLN A 100 -9.82 10.59 -3.96
N GLY A 101 -8.92 9.63 -4.06
CA GLY A 101 -8.73 8.58 -3.07
C GLY A 101 -7.60 7.62 -3.45
N LEU A 102 -7.17 6.81 -2.49
CA LEU A 102 -6.23 5.72 -2.75
C LEU A 102 -6.99 4.50 -3.30
N SER A 103 -6.32 3.68 -4.12
CA SER A 103 -6.87 2.41 -4.63
C SER A 103 -7.23 1.45 -3.48
N GLU A 104 -8.18 0.53 -3.70
CA GLU A 104 -8.52 -0.47 -2.66
C GLU A 104 -7.28 -1.18 -2.11
N PRO A 105 -6.36 -1.74 -2.95
CA PRO A 105 -5.20 -2.44 -2.42
C PRO A 105 -4.33 -1.55 -1.52
N ALA A 106 -4.21 -0.26 -1.85
CA ALA A 106 -3.50 0.70 -1.01
C ALA A 106 -4.22 0.94 0.33
N LEU A 107 -5.55 1.09 0.33
CA LEU A 107 -6.35 1.20 1.55
C LEU A 107 -6.19 -0.04 2.44
N ALA A 108 -6.25 -1.24 1.86
CA ALA A 108 -6.07 -2.51 2.57
C ALA A 108 -4.68 -2.65 3.20
N MET A 109 -3.63 -2.30 2.47
CA MET A 109 -2.26 -2.33 3.01
C MET A 109 -2.08 -1.32 4.15
N ILE A 110 -2.60 -0.10 4.00
CA ILE A 110 -2.53 0.93 5.05
C ILE A 110 -3.28 0.47 6.30
N GLU A 111 -4.52 0.00 6.16
CA GLU A 111 -5.31 -0.50 7.29
C GLU A 111 -4.62 -1.66 8.00
N TYR A 112 -4.17 -2.68 7.25
CA TYR A 112 -3.51 -3.85 7.80
C TYR A 112 -2.24 -3.46 8.57
N THR A 113 -1.38 -2.65 7.97
CA THR A 113 -0.10 -2.26 8.60
C THR A 113 -0.28 -1.37 9.83
N ILE A 114 -1.34 -0.55 9.88
CA ILE A 114 -1.70 0.25 11.06
C ILE A 114 -2.27 -0.63 12.17
N ASN A 115 -3.17 -1.56 11.85
CA ASN A 115 -3.77 -2.46 12.83
C ASN A 115 -2.75 -3.43 13.44
N GLU A 116 -1.80 -3.91 12.64
CA GLU A 116 -0.77 -4.85 13.06
C GLU A 116 0.50 -4.17 13.60
N ASP A 117 0.52 -2.84 13.74
CA ASP A 117 1.68 -2.08 14.22
C ASP A 117 2.98 -2.36 13.45
N ARG A 118 2.86 -2.64 12.15
CA ARG A 118 3.98 -3.00 11.28
C ARG A 118 4.68 -1.79 10.68
N MET A 119 3.97 -0.67 10.58
CA MET A 119 4.47 0.57 9.98
C MET A 119 4.32 1.77 10.94
N PRO A 120 5.34 2.65 11.02
CA PRO A 120 6.66 2.50 10.39
C PRO A 120 7.50 1.37 11.02
N PRO A 121 8.46 0.78 10.27
CA PRO A 121 9.29 -0.31 10.78
C PRO A 121 10.11 0.09 12.01
N THR A 122 10.35 -0.84 12.93
CA THR A 122 11.12 -0.55 14.15
C THR A 122 12.54 -0.02 13.91
N PRO A 123 13.30 -0.43 12.86
CA PRO A 123 14.60 0.17 12.56
C PRO A 123 14.48 1.66 12.18
N PHE A 124 13.44 2.01 11.42
CA PHE A 124 13.14 3.41 11.11
C PHE A 124 12.81 4.19 12.39
N LEU A 125 11.94 3.65 13.24
CA LEU A 125 11.57 4.28 14.51
C LEU A 125 12.73 4.37 15.51
N ALA A 126 13.82 3.63 15.36
CA ALA A 126 15.02 3.82 16.18
C ALA A 126 15.69 5.18 15.91
N MET A 127 15.56 5.68 14.67
CA MET A 127 16.16 6.94 14.21
C MET A 127 15.12 8.07 14.16
N HIS A 128 13.85 7.77 13.91
CA HIS A 128 12.77 8.73 13.67
C HIS A 128 11.68 8.61 14.73
N TRP A 129 11.93 9.12 15.94
CA TRP A 129 11.04 8.95 17.09
C TRP A 129 9.69 9.66 16.93
N ASP A 130 9.63 10.72 16.13
CA ASP A 130 8.40 11.41 15.77
C ASP A 130 7.66 10.76 14.59
N GLY A 131 8.22 9.70 14.00
CA GLY A 131 7.62 8.94 12.91
C GLY A 131 6.49 8.00 13.35
N ALA A 132 6.41 7.64 14.63
CA ALA A 132 5.34 6.77 15.12
C ALA A 132 3.96 7.42 14.96
N LEU A 133 2.96 6.62 14.60
CA LEU A 133 1.55 7.04 14.54
C LEU A 133 0.95 7.07 15.96
N SER A 134 0.40 8.21 16.34
CA SER A 134 -0.39 8.37 17.56
C SER A 134 -1.73 7.65 17.44
N SER A 135 -2.35 7.32 18.57
CA SER A 135 -3.69 6.69 18.60
C SER A 135 -4.74 7.51 17.85
N SER A 136 -4.66 8.85 17.91
CA SER A 136 -5.54 9.73 17.16
C SER A 136 -5.29 9.68 15.66
N GLU A 137 -4.02 9.70 15.22
CA GLU A 137 -3.68 9.61 13.79
C GLU A 137 -4.12 8.27 13.20
N LYS A 138 -3.87 7.15 13.91
CA LYS A 138 -4.36 5.83 13.51
C LYS A 138 -5.87 5.83 13.33
N LYS A 139 -6.60 6.33 14.33
CA LYS A 139 -8.07 6.39 14.26
C LYS A 139 -8.53 7.23 13.08
N THR A 140 -7.92 8.40 12.84
CA THR A 140 -8.26 9.26 11.71
C THR A 140 -8.08 8.56 10.37
N ILE A 141 -6.98 7.82 10.19
CA ILE A 141 -6.74 7.06 8.96
C ILE A 141 -7.76 5.91 8.82
N LEU A 142 -7.95 5.11 9.87
CA LEU A 142 -8.86 3.95 9.83
C LEU A 142 -10.32 4.33 9.62
N ASP A 143 -10.80 5.39 10.28
CA ASP A 143 -12.16 5.91 10.07
C ASP A 143 -12.34 6.38 8.62
N TRP A 144 -11.32 7.02 8.04
CA TRP A 144 -11.35 7.46 6.65
C TRP A 144 -11.31 6.29 5.66
N VAL A 145 -10.48 5.26 5.90
CA VAL A 145 -10.46 4.04 5.08
C VAL A 145 -11.85 3.41 5.06
N ALA A 146 -12.48 3.27 6.23
CA ALA A 146 -13.81 2.69 6.34
C ALA A 146 -14.86 3.47 5.57
N LYS A 147 -14.83 4.81 5.70
CA LYS A 147 -15.72 5.69 4.95
C LYS A 147 -15.51 5.58 3.45
N VAL A 148 -14.26 5.62 2.98
CA VAL A 148 -13.96 5.53 1.54
C VAL A 148 -14.45 4.21 0.97
N ARG A 149 -14.20 3.08 1.65
CA ARG A 149 -14.69 1.77 1.18
C ARG A 149 -16.21 1.71 1.10
N GLU A 150 -16.91 2.24 2.10
CA GLU A 150 -18.37 2.29 2.10
C GLU A 150 -18.91 3.11 0.90
N GLU A 151 -18.27 4.24 0.59
CA GLU A 151 -18.70 5.14 -0.48
C GLU A 151 -18.35 4.66 -1.89
N THR A 152 -17.23 3.94 -2.06
CA THR A 152 -16.64 3.69 -3.39
C THR A 152 -16.39 2.23 -3.75
N HIS A 153 -16.31 1.33 -2.77
CA HIS A 153 -15.90 -0.06 -2.99
C HIS A 153 -16.97 -1.09 -2.59
N ARG A 154 -18.08 -0.65 -2.00
CA ARG A 154 -19.17 -1.54 -1.60
C ARG A 154 -19.90 -2.13 -2.80
N SER A 155 -19.97 -3.47 -2.89
CA SER A 155 -20.64 -4.17 -4.00
C SER A 155 -22.18 -4.21 -3.91
N GLY A 156 -22.76 -3.64 -2.84
CA GLY A 156 -24.19 -3.63 -2.57
C GLY A 156 -24.78 -4.96 -2.06
N ASN A 157 -24.04 -6.06 -2.18
CA ASN A 157 -24.49 -7.41 -1.78
C ASN A 157 -23.92 -7.88 -0.44
N ALA A 158 -22.97 -7.15 0.13
CA ALA A 158 -22.49 -7.40 1.49
C ALA A 158 -23.50 -6.92 2.54
N ALA A 159 -23.69 -7.71 3.60
CA ALA A 159 -24.41 -7.27 4.79
C ALA A 159 -23.73 -6.04 5.40
N ASP A 160 -24.49 -5.19 6.10
CA ASP A 160 -23.99 -3.92 6.65
C ASP A 160 -22.76 -4.09 7.56
N GLU A 161 -22.69 -5.19 8.31
CA GLU A 161 -21.56 -5.51 9.18
C GLU A 161 -20.25 -5.79 8.42
N PHE A 162 -20.32 -6.14 7.12
CA PHE A 162 -19.16 -6.41 6.25
C PHE A 162 -18.93 -5.30 5.22
N ALA A 163 -19.57 -4.14 5.37
CA ALA A 163 -19.47 -3.04 4.42
C ALA A 163 -18.05 -2.47 4.27
N ASN A 164 -17.21 -2.59 5.31
CA ASN A 164 -15.80 -2.17 5.30
C ASN A 164 -14.82 -3.32 5.00
N GLU A 165 -15.28 -4.53 4.69
CA GLU A 165 -14.34 -5.61 4.38
C GLU A 165 -13.54 -5.28 3.10
N PRO A 166 -12.22 -5.51 3.07
CA PRO A 166 -11.38 -5.24 1.90
C PRO A 166 -11.83 -6.06 0.68
N VAL A 167 -12.38 -7.25 0.92
CA VAL A 167 -12.92 -8.14 -0.11
C VAL A 167 -14.43 -8.11 -0.03
N GLN A 168 -15.05 -7.62 -1.11
CA GLN A 168 -16.50 -7.57 -1.23
C GLN A 168 -17.02 -8.76 -2.07
N PRO A 169 -18.25 -9.24 -1.80
CA PRO A 169 -18.89 -10.26 -2.61
C PRO A 169 -18.98 -9.83 -4.07
N LEU A 170 -18.86 -10.79 -4.99
CA LEU A 170 -19.07 -10.54 -6.41
C LEU A 170 -20.51 -10.03 -6.63
N PRO A 171 -20.70 -9.08 -7.55
CA PRO A 171 -22.04 -8.65 -7.92
C PRO A 171 -22.83 -9.84 -8.51
N ALA A 172 -24.11 -9.96 -8.14
CA ALA A 172 -24.97 -11.02 -8.66
C ALA A 172 -25.24 -10.87 -10.17
N GLU A 173 -25.20 -9.64 -10.69
CA GLU A 173 -25.39 -9.32 -12.10
C GLU A 173 -24.33 -8.32 -12.54
N HIS A 174 -23.81 -8.49 -13.76
CA HIS A 174 -22.74 -7.65 -14.29
C HIS A 174 -23.16 -6.78 -15.49
N GLY A 175 -24.47 -6.61 -15.72
CA GLY A 175 -25.02 -5.63 -16.68
C GLY A 175 -24.65 -5.85 -18.15
N GLN A 176 -24.16 -7.03 -18.54
CA GLN A 176 -23.86 -7.32 -19.94
C GLN A 176 -25.12 -7.47 -20.79
N ASP A 177 -25.02 -7.09 -22.06
CA ASP A 177 -26.05 -7.38 -23.05
C ASP A 177 -26.20 -8.91 -23.22
N PRO A 178 -27.39 -9.49 -22.99
CA PRO A 178 -27.60 -10.93 -23.07
C PRO A 178 -27.35 -11.49 -24.48
N VAL A 179 -27.54 -10.70 -25.54
CA VAL A 179 -27.27 -11.12 -26.92
C VAL A 179 -25.77 -11.25 -27.15
N ILE A 180 -24.98 -10.30 -26.64
CA ILE A 180 -23.51 -10.35 -26.72
C ILE A 180 -22.97 -11.49 -25.88
N ALA A 181 -23.49 -11.69 -24.66
CA ALA A 181 -23.09 -12.80 -23.79
C ALA A 181 -23.37 -14.16 -24.46
N ALA A 182 -24.54 -14.34 -25.08
CA ALA A 182 -24.88 -15.57 -25.79
C ALA A 182 -24.02 -15.81 -27.04
N LEU A 183 -23.60 -14.75 -27.74
CA LEU A 183 -22.63 -14.89 -28.84
C LEU A 183 -21.25 -15.26 -28.31
N GLY A 184 -20.79 -14.63 -27.24
CA GLY A 184 -19.53 -14.93 -26.56
C GLY A 184 -19.46 -16.39 -26.11
N ASP A 185 -20.54 -16.91 -25.52
CA ASP A 185 -20.65 -18.32 -25.14
C ASP A 185 -20.47 -19.28 -26.33
N LYS A 186 -21.12 -18.99 -27.47
CA LYS A 186 -20.93 -19.78 -28.69
C LYS A 186 -19.48 -19.74 -29.17
N MET A 187 -18.86 -18.56 -29.18
CA MET A 187 -17.47 -18.40 -29.61
C MET A 187 -16.50 -19.11 -28.66
N PHE A 188 -16.74 -19.07 -27.35
CA PHE A 188 -15.93 -19.76 -26.35
C PHE A 188 -15.87 -21.29 -26.58
N HIS A 189 -16.94 -21.86 -27.14
CA HIS A 189 -17.06 -23.27 -27.49
C HIS A 189 -16.79 -23.58 -28.98
N GLU A 190 -16.42 -22.58 -29.79
CA GLU A 190 -16.25 -22.74 -31.24
C GLU A 190 -14.85 -23.22 -31.60
N VAL A 191 -14.73 -24.46 -32.07
CA VAL A 191 -13.44 -25.04 -32.45
C VAL A 191 -12.86 -24.45 -33.72
N ARG A 192 -13.68 -23.90 -34.61
CA ARG A 192 -13.22 -23.27 -35.86
C ARG A 192 -12.37 -22.01 -35.64
N LEU A 193 -12.28 -21.52 -34.41
CA LEU A 193 -11.38 -20.45 -34.03
C LEU A 193 -9.93 -20.93 -33.84
N SER A 194 -9.69 -22.24 -33.71
CA SER A 194 -8.34 -22.83 -33.72
C SER A 194 -7.83 -23.03 -35.15
N GLY A 195 -6.50 -23.04 -35.32
CA GLY A 195 -5.87 -23.16 -36.63
C GLY A 195 -6.12 -24.50 -37.35
N ASP A 196 -6.43 -25.56 -36.60
CA ASP A 196 -6.71 -26.90 -37.13
C ASP A 196 -8.17 -27.36 -36.92
N ASN A 197 -9.03 -26.48 -36.40
CA ASN A 197 -10.43 -26.73 -36.05
C ASN A 197 -10.64 -27.81 -34.97
N THR A 198 -9.67 -28.07 -34.09
CA THR A 198 -9.78 -29.12 -33.06
C THR A 198 -10.04 -28.58 -31.64
N LEU A 199 -9.70 -27.31 -31.37
CA LEU A 199 -9.78 -26.72 -30.03
C LEU A 199 -10.57 -25.42 -29.99
N SER A 200 -11.20 -25.16 -28.85
CA SER A 200 -11.80 -23.87 -28.50
C SER A 200 -11.23 -23.37 -27.17
N CYS A 201 -11.67 -22.18 -26.74
CA CYS A 201 -11.31 -21.66 -25.41
C CYS A 201 -11.71 -22.66 -24.31
N ALA A 202 -12.92 -23.23 -24.40
CA ALA A 202 -13.44 -24.22 -23.46
C ALA A 202 -12.61 -25.51 -23.36
N SER A 203 -11.80 -25.84 -24.37
CA SER A 203 -10.91 -27.01 -24.32
C SER A 203 -9.86 -26.91 -23.21
N CYS A 204 -9.35 -25.69 -22.96
CA CYS A 204 -8.37 -25.42 -21.89
C CYS A 204 -8.98 -24.68 -20.69
N HIS A 205 -10.13 -24.03 -20.85
CA HIS A 205 -10.83 -23.26 -19.82
C HIS A 205 -12.23 -23.84 -19.53
N GLY A 206 -12.29 -25.12 -19.16
CA GLY A 206 -13.55 -25.82 -18.90
C GLY A 206 -14.31 -25.19 -17.72
N LEU A 207 -15.50 -24.65 -17.96
CA LEU A 207 -16.31 -23.99 -16.92
C LEU A 207 -16.79 -24.98 -15.84
N ASP A 208 -16.93 -26.25 -16.19
CA ASP A 208 -17.21 -27.37 -15.28
C ASP A 208 -16.02 -27.73 -14.38
N LYS A 209 -14.83 -27.21 -14.70
CA LYS A 209 -13.56 -27.43 -13.96
C LYS A 209 -13.03 -26.15 -13.32
N GLY A 210 -13.88 -25.14 -13.15
CA GLY A 210 -13.47 -23.85 -12.60
C GLY A 210 -12.67 -22.99 -13.57
N GLY A 211 -12.90 -23.14 -14.89
CA GLY A 211 -12.27 -22.32 -15.92
C GLY A 211 -10.85 -22.75 -16.30
N THR A 212 -10.49 -24.02 -16.07
CA THR A 212 -9.16 -24.59 -16.38
C THR A 212 -9.28 -26.00 -16.98
N ASP A 213 -8.17 -26.56 -17.45
CA ASP A 213 -8.07 -27.96 -17.90
C ASP A 213 -7.51 -28.92 -16.82
N GLN A 214 -7.06 -28.35 -15.69
CA GLN A 214 -6.39 -29.04 -14.58
C GLN A 214 -5.05 -29.71 -14.96
N ALA A 215 -4.45 -29.32 -16.07
CA ALA A 215 -3.10 -29.77 -16.44
C ALA A 215 -2.02 -28.86 -15.84
N GLN A 216 -0.79 -29.36 -15.75
CA GLN A 216 0.36 -28.52 -15.38
C GLN A 216 0.63 -27.43 -16.44
N PHE A 217 0.43 -27.79 -17.71
CA PHE A 217 0.50 -26.88 -18.86
C PHE A 217 -0.56 -27.30 -19.88
N SER A 218 -1.31 -26.35 -20.42
CA SER A 218 -2.20 -26.60 -21.55
C SER A 218 -1.38 -26.93 -22.80
N THR A 219 -1.77 -27.98 -23.53
CA THR A 219 -0.96 -28.49 -24.64
C THR A 219 -1.38 -27.99 -26.01
N GLY A 220 -2.57 -27.38 -26.13
CA GLY A 220 -3.07 -26.81 -27.38
C GLY A 220 -3.07 -27.78 -28.56
#